data_AF-A0A662ISN2-F1
#
_entry.id   AF-A0A662ISN2-F1
#
_cell.length_a   1.000
_cell.length_b   1.000
_cell.length_c   1.000
_cell.angle_alpha   90.00
_cell.angle_beta   90.00
_cell.angle_gamma   90.00
#
_symmetry.space_group_name_H-M   'P 1'
#
loop_
_entity.id
_entity.type
_entity.pdbx_description
1 polymer ?
#
loop_
_entity_poly.entity_id
_entity_poly.type
_entity_poly.pdbx_seq_one_letter_code
_entity_poly.pdbx_strand_id
1 'polypeptide(L)' 'MSNLEYKQVIVVRSDLKMSVGKTCVQVAHASVSSLEEARRSKPEWVENWFKQSQK' A
#
# COMPACT_ATOMS: atom_id res chain seq x y z
N MET A 1 23.90 -9.68 -5.19
CA MET A 1 22.86 -9.48 -4.16
C MET A 1 21.53 -9.38 -4.91
N SER A 2 20.52 -10.16 -4.52
CA SER A 2 19.19 -10.06 -5.14
C SER A 2 18.60 -8.69 -4.80
N ASN A 3 18.25 -7.89 -5.81
CA ASN A 3 17.45 -6.68 -5.60
C ASN A 3 16.08 -7.10 -5.10
N LEU A 4 15.81 -6.93 -3.80
CA LEU A 4 14.49 -7.11 -3.23
C LEU A 4 13.56 -6.03 -3.79
N GLU A 5 12.50 -6.44 -4.47
CA GLU A 5 11.44 -5.55 -4.94
C GLU A 5 10.35 -5.42 -3.86
N TYR A 6 9.97 -4.17 -3.57
CA TYR A 6 8.92 -3.84 -2.61
C TYR A 6 7.67 -3.40 -3.37
N LYS A 7 6.50 -3.77 -2.83
CA LYS A 7 5.20 -3.31 -3.33
C LYS A 7 4.18 -3.20 -2.20
N GLN A 8 3.21 -2.30 -2.35
CA GLN A 8 2.03 -2.24 -1.50
C GLN A 8 0.85 -2.86 -2.24
N VAL A 9 0.21 -3.88 -1.66
CA VAL A 9 -0.95 -4.54 -2.26
C VAL A 9 -2.17 -4.26 -1.42
N ILE A 10 -3.19 -3.66 -2.04
CA ILE A 10 -4.48 -3.40 -1.39
C ILE A 10 -5.52 -4.37 -1.95
N VAL A 11 -6.07 -5.21 -1.07
CA VAL A 11 -7.11 -6.18 -1.43
C VAL A 11 -8.47 -5.56 -1.19
N VAL A 12 -9.30 -5.53 -2.24
CA VAL A 12 -10.64 -4.97 -2.20
C VAL A 12 -11.68 -6.07 -2.26
N ARG A 13 -12.68 -6.00 -1.37
CA ARG A 13 -13.87 -6.88 -1.41
C ARG A 13 -14.79 -6.51 -2.58
N SER A 14 -14.82 -7.35 -3.61
CA SER A 14 -15.66 -7.16 -4.79
C SER A 14 -17.14 -7.46 -4.53
N ASP A 15 -17.45 -8.30 -3.55
CA ASP A 15 -18.81 -8.73 -3.21
C ASP A 15 -19.69 -7.60 -2.63
N LEU A 16 -19.06 -6.56 -2.08
CA LEU A 16 -19.75 -5.38 -1.53
C LEU A 16 -20.33 -4.44 -2.59
N LYS A 17 -20.03 -4.66 -3.88
CA LYS A 17 -20.53 -3.86 -5.02
C LYS A 17 -20.42 -2.34 -4.79
N MET A 18 -19.30 -1.89 -4.21
CA MET A 18 -19.06 -0.48 -3.95
C MET A 18 -18.95 0.29 -5.27
N SER A 19 -19.39 1.55 -5.26
CA SER A 19 -19.13 2.45 -6.40
C SER A 19 -17.62 2.65 -6.58
N VAL A 20 -17.21 3.04 -7.79
CA VAL A 20 -15.80 3.30 -8.11
C VAL A 20 -15.21 4.33 -7.14
N GLY A 21 -15.93 5.44 -6.89
CA GLY A 21 -15.48 6.47 -5.95
C GLY A 21 -15.29 5.95 -4.53
N LYS A 22 -16.23 5.15 -4.00
CA LYS A 22 -16.10 4.54 -2.67
C LYS A 22 -14.92 3.58 -2.61
N THR A 23 -14.71 2.80 -3.66
CA THR A 23 -13.56 1.88 -3.75
C THR A 23 -12.24 2.65 -3.71
N CYS A 24 -12.10 3.72 -4.50
CA CYS A 24 -10.89 4.55 -4.50
C CYS A 24 -10.59 5.14 -3.12
N VAL A 25 -11.61 5.66 -2.43
CA VAL A 25 -11.44 6.21 -1.07
C VAL A 25 -10.97 5.14 -0.09
N GLN A 26 -11.56 3.93 -0.13
CA GLN A 26 -11.13 2.85 0.75
C GLN A 26 -9.70 2.36 0.43
N VAL A 27 -9.33 2.31 -0.85
CA VAL A 27 -7.97 1.98 -1.26
C VAL A 27 -6.97 3.03 -0.76
N ALA A 28 -7.30 4.31 -0.88
CA ALA A 28 -6.47 5.40 -0.36
C ALA A 28 -6.30 5.31 1.16
N HIS A 29 -7.38 5.06 1.91
CA HIS A 29 -7.30 4.85 3.36
C HIS A 29 -6.37 3.69 3.72
N ALA A 30 -6.56 2.53 3.08
CA ALA A 30 -5.74 1.35 3.34
C ALA A 30 -4.25 1.57 2.97
N SER A 31 -3.98 2.30 1.88
CA SER A 31 -2.63 2.66 1.46
C SER A 31 -1.92 3.53 2.50
N VAL A 32 -2.55 4.62 2.96
CA VAL A 32 -1.94 5.51 3.95
C VAL A 32 -1.81 4.83 5.32
N SER A 33 -2.85 4.12 5.78
CA SER A 33 -2.79 3.46 7.09
C SER A 33 -1.71 2.39 7.17
N SER A 34 -1.55 1.56 6.12
CA SER A 34 -0.50 0.54 6.10
C SER A 34 0.90 1.14 5.88
N LEU A 35 1.00 2.27 5.17
CA LEU A 35 2.25 3.01 5.07
C LEU A 35 2.72 3.55 6.43
N GLU A 36 1.82 4.16 7.20
CA GLU A 36 2.13 4.67 8.54
C GLU A 36 2.51 3.56 9.51
N GLU A 37 1.86 2.39 9.41
CA GLU A 37 2.26 1.22 10.18
C GLU A 37 3.66 0.70 9.78
N ALA A 38 3.94 0.61 8.48
CA ALA A 38 5.25 0.21 7.98
C ALA A 38 6.34 1.23 8.37
N ARG A 39 6.04 2.53 8.38
CA ARG A 39 6.97 3.57 8.84
C ARG A 39 7.39 3.38 10.29
N ARG A 40 6.48 2.92 11.16
CA ARG A 40 6.78 2.63 12.58
C ARG A 40 7.53 1.32 12.78
N SER A 41 7.14 0.27 12.06
CA SER A 41 7.60 -1.10 12.33
C SER A 41 8.75 -1.58 11.44
N LYS A 42 8.85 -1.05 10.21
CA LYS A 42 9.79 -1.43 9.13
C LYS A 42 10.19 -0.20 8.28
N PRO A 43 10.79 0.84 8.88
CA PRO A 43 11.12 2.08 8.16
C PRO A 43 12.00 1.84 6.92
N GLU A 44 12.86 0.82 6.96
CA GLU A 44 13.73 0.43 5.84
C GLU A 44 12.96 -0.13 4.64
N TRP A 45 11.81 -0.79 4.86
CA TRP A 45 10.93 -1.23 3.77
C TRP A 45 10.31 -0.04 3.06
N VAL A 46 9.88 0.96 3.83
CA VAL A 46 9.30 2.18 3.30
C VAL A 46 10.34 2.93 2.48
N GLU A 47 11.54 3.15 3.03
CA GLU A 47 12.62 3.84 2.31
C GLU A 47 12.95 3.16 0.96
N ASN A 48 13.11 1.84 0.96
CA ASN A 48 13.42 1.09 -0.26
C ASN A 48 12.25 1.09 -1.26
N TRP A 49 11.01 0.98 -0.78
CA TRP A 49 9.81 1.09 -1.61
C TRP A 49 9.68 2.48 -2.26
N PHE A 50 9.97 3.55 -1.52
CA PHE A 50 10.01 4.92 -2.05
C PHE A 50 11.07 5.09 -3.13
N LYS A 51 12.28 4.53 -2.93
CA LYS A 51 13.33 4.50 -3.97
C LYS A 51 12.93 3.70 -5.21
N GLN A 52 11.99 2.76 -5.08
CA GLN A 52 11.42 1.95 -6.15
C GLN A 52 10.09 2.51 -6.69
N SER A 53 9.87 3.81 -6.57
CA SER A 53 8.70 4.51 -7.12
C SER A 53 7.34 4.06 -6.54
N GLN A 54 7.33 3.52 -5.33
CA GLN A 54 6.10 3.31 -4.54
C GLN A 54 5.04 2.43 -5.25
N LYS A 55 5.48 1.32 -5.84
CA LYS A 55 4.62 0.39 -6.60
C LYS A 55 3.56 -0.34 -5.77
#